data_AF-A0A531KIR5-F1
#
_entry.id   AF-A0A531KIR5-F1
#
_cell.length_a   1.000
_cell.length_b   1.000
_cell.length_c   1.000
_cell.angle_alpha   90.00
_cell.angle_beta   90.00
_cell.angle_gamma   90.00
#
_symmetry.space_group_name_H-M   'P 1'
#
loop_
_entity.id
_entity.type
_entity.pdbx_description
1 polymer ?
#
loop_
_entity_poly.entity_id
_entity_poly.type
_entity_poly.pdbx_seq_one_letter_code
_entity_poly.pdbx_strand_id
1 'polypeptide(L)'
;DSLKTLEDRDYVTLDKRKLLPQAKGRLLSAFLESFFERYVEYDFTASLEEKLDEISDGKLAWKDVLRDFWKDFSGAVADIKELRVTDVLDALNEELAPLVFPAREDGSNPRICPKCGTGNLSLKLGKFGAFVGCSNYPECSFTRQLGDAANPNAENGNGEDGTKVLGKDPYTAEEITLRSGRFGPYV
;
A
#
# COMPACT_ATOMS: atom_id res chain seq x y z
N ASP A 1 -23.94 6.27 3.29
CA ASP A 1 -23.37 5.39 2.25
C ASP A 1 -21.86 5.40 2.14
N SER A 2 -21.17 6.55 2.10
CA SER A 2 -19.73 6.59 1.80
C SER A 2 -18.84 5.75 2.73
N LEU A 3 -19.13 5.71 4.04
CA LEU A 3 -18.33 4.95 5.01
C LEU A 3 -18.39 3.44 4.77
N LYS A 4 -19.59 2.93 4.47
CA LYS A 4 -19.83 1.51 4.22
C LYS A 4 -19.10 1.05 2.96
N THR A 5 -19.09 1.88 1.92
CA THR A 5 -18.36 1.60 0.68
C THR A 5 -16.84 1.50 0.89
N LEU A 6 -16.28 2.29 1.82
CA LEU A 6 -14.85 2.23 2.12
C LEU A 6 -14.46 0.96 2.88
N GLU A 7 -15.33 0.52 3.80
CA GLU A 7 -15.17 -0.74 4.54
C GLU A 7 -15.34 -1.94 3.61
N ASP A 8 -16.42 -1.98 2.82
CA ASP A 8 -16.73 -3.07 1.88
C ASP A 8 -15.64 -3.25 0.79
N ARG A 9 -14.82 -2.23 0.52
CA ARG A 9 -13.70 -2.27 -0.44
C ARG A 9 -12.33 -2.52 0.19
N ASP A 10 -12.27 -2.79 1.50
CA ASP A 10 -11.05 -3.00 2.29
C ASP A 10 -10.07 -1.81 2.25
N TYR A 11 -10.58 -0.58 2.16
CA TYR A 11 -9.73 0.61 2.26
C TYR A 11 -9.50 1.01 3.72
N VAL A 12 -10.47 0.75 4.58
CA VAL A 12 -10.43 1.04 6.02
C VAL A 12 -10.91 -0.16 6.81
N THR A 13 -10.52 -0.25 8.08
CA THR A 13 -11.10 -1.16 9.06
C THR A 13 -11.52 -0.39 10.31
N LEU A 14 -12.55 -0.88 11.01
CA LEU A 14 -13.04 -0.27 12.24
C LEU A 14 -12.45 -1.01 13.44
N ASP A 15 -11.53 -0.40 14.17
CA ASP A 15 -11.02 -0.92 15.45
C ASP A 15 -11.37 0.05 16.58
N LYS A 16 -12.05 -0.44 17.63
CA LYS A 16 -12.45 0.37 18.80
C LYS A 16 -13.11 1.71 18.44
N ARG A 17 -13.99 1.72 17.43
CA ARG A 17 -14.67 2.91 16.87
C ARG A 17 -13.72 3.93 16.22
N LYS A 18 -12.49 3.54 15.89
CA LYS A 18 -11.55 4.32 15.08
C LYS A 18 -11.46 3.68 13.70
N LEU A 19 -11.40 4.51 12.67
CA LEU A 19 -11.13 4.07 11.32
C LEU A 19 -9.61 4.00 11.12
N LEU A 20 -9.12 2.81 10.79
CA LEU A 20 -7.72 2.57 10.50
C LEU A 20 -7.56 2.32 8.99
N PRO A 21 -6.74 3.11 8.28
CA PRO A 21 -6.52 2.89 6.86
C PRO A 21 -5.68 1.63 6.64
N GLN A 22 -6.19 0.72 5.81
CA GLN A 22 -5.51 -0.49 5.40
C GLN A 22 -4.42 -0.19 4.36
N ALA A 23 -3.55 -1.16 4.10
CA ALA A 23 -2.49 -1.04 3.09
C ALA A 23 -3.02 -0.64 1.70
N LYS A 24 -4.14 -1.24 1.28
CA LYS A 24 -4.79 -0.94 0.01
C LYS A 24 -5.33 0.48 -0.04
N GLY A 25 -5.91 0.97 1.06
CA GLY A 25 -6.37 2.35 1.20
C GLY A 25 -5.21 3.33 1.08
N ARG A 26 -4.11 3.10 1.81
CA ARG A 26 -2.91 3.93 1.76
C ARG A 26 -2.29 3.97 0.36
N LEU A 27 -2.21 2.84 -0.31
CA LEU A 27 -1.67 2.74 -1.67
C LEU A 27 -2.53 3.51 -2.67
N LEU A 28 -3.87 3.37 -2.56
CA LEU A 28 -4.80 4.11 -3.43
C LEU A 28 -4.71 5.62 -3.18
N SER A 29 -4.68 6.05 -1.92
CA SER A 29 -4.54 7.47 -1.57
C SER A 29 -3.26 8.05 -2.16
N ALA A 30 -2.11 7.43 -1.91
CA ALA A 30 -0.84 7.88 -2.48
C ALA A 30 -0.86 7.90 -4.01
N PHE A 31 -1.48 6.91 -4.66
CA PHE A 31 -1.62 6.90 -6.12
C PHE A 31 -2.45 8.08 -6.64
N LEU A 32 -3.58 8.37 -5.99
CA LEU A 32 -4.44 9.48 -6.38
C LEU A 32 -3.78 10.84 -6.10
N GLU A 33 -3.06 10.97 -4.98
CA GLU A 33 -2.31 12.18 -4.64
C GLU A 33 -1.17 12.44 -5.64
N SER A 34 -0.42 11.39 -6.03
CA SER A 34 0.70 11.55 -6.97
C SER A 34 0.30 11.78 -8.43
N PHE A 35 -0.83 11.21 -8.89
CA PHE A 35 -1.17 11.20 -10.32
C PHE A 35 -2.50 11.89 -10.66
N PHE A 36 -3.38 12.08 -9.68
CA PHE A 36 -4.71 12.66 -9.86
C PHE A 36 -4.96 13.83 -8.89
N GLU A 37 -3.91 14.55 -8.47
CA GLU A 37 -3.95 15.62 -7.47
C GLU A 37 -5.15 16.56 -7.66
N ARG A 38 -5.30 17.14 -8.86
CA ARG A 38 -6.43 18.01 -9.24
C ARG A 38 -7.80 17.42 -8.89
N TYR A 39 -8.00 16.11 -8.97
CA TYR A 39 -9.31 15.47 -8.75
C TYR A 39 -9.55 15.07 -7.29
N VAL A 40 -8.51 15.03 -6.46
CA VAL A 40 -8.61 14.73 -5.01
C VAL A 40 -8.47 15.98 -4.13
N GLU A 41 -8.08 17.11 -4.72
CA GLU A 41 -8.06 18.39 -4.03
C GLU A 41 -9.46 18.86 -3.62
N TYR A 42 -9.51 19.55 -2.47
CA TYR A 42 -10.73 20.14 -1.93
C TYR A 42 -11.35 21.16 -2.89
N ASP A 43 -10.51 21.96 -3.55
CA ASP A 43 -10.95 23.03 -4.45
C ASP A 43 -11.70 22.49 -5.67
N PHE A 44 -11.27 21.35 -6.21
CA PHE A 44 -11.99 20.70 -7.31
C PHE A 44 -13.38 20.26 -6.87
N THR A 45 -13.47 19.59 -5.72
CA THR A 45 -14.75 19.13 -5.16
C THR A 45 -15.68 20.32 -4.92
N ALA A 46 -15.18 21.40 -4.31
CA ALA A 46 -15.97 22.61 -4.09
C ALA A 46 -16.47 23.23 -5.41
N SER A 47 -15.59 23.35 -6.42
CA SER A 47 -15.96 23.91 -7.72
C SER A 47 -16.98 23.05 -8.49
N LEU A 48 -16.96 21.73 -8.29
CA LEU A 48 -17.91 20.83 -8.93
C LEU A 48 -19.28 20.96 -8.29
N GLU A 49 -19.37 21.00 -6.97
CA GLU A 49 -20.64 21.22 -6.25
C GLU A 49 -21.27 22.56 -6.65
N GLU A 50 -20.49 23.64 -6.75
CA GLU A 50 -20.99 24.94 -7.22
C GLU A 50 -21.57 24.86 -8.64
N LYS A 51 -20.91 24.15 -9.56
CA LYS A 51 -21.45 23.90 -10.91
C LYS A 51 -22.74 23.08 -10.90
N LEU A 52 -22.87 22.12 -9.97
CA LEU A 52 -24.08 21.31 -9.82
C LEU A 52 -25.25 22.17 -9.31
N ASP A 53 -24.99 23.12 -8.41
CA ASP A 53 -25.97 24.09 -7.96
C ASP A 53 -26.41 25.01 -9.11
N GLU A 54 -25.48 25.52 -9.91
CA GLU A 54 -25.80 26.35 -11.08
C GLU A 54 -26.60 25.59 -12.16
N ILE A 55 -26.37 24.29 -12.34
CA ILE A 55 -27.20 23.43 -13.19
C ILE A 55 -28.61 23.32 -12.62
N SER A 56 -28.74 23.13 -11.31
CA SER A 56 -30.03 22.99 -10.63
C SER A 56 -30.87 24.28 -10.73
N ASP A 57 -30.20 25.44 -10.70
CA ASP A 57 -30.77 26.76 -10.93
C ASP A 57 -31.06 27.07 -12.42
N GLY A 58 -30.67 26.18 -13.34
CA GLY A 58 -30.84 26.38 -14.79
C GLY A 58 -29.90 27.42 -15.40
N LYS A 59 -28.85 27.83 -14.68
CA LYS A 59 -27.83 28.80 -15.12
C LYS A 59 -26.77 28.15 -16.03
N LEU A 60 -26.53 26.85 -15.85
CA LEU A 60 -25.61 26.06 -16.66
C LEU A 60 -26.27 24.88 -17.35
N ALA A 61 -25.80 24.56 -18.55
CA ALA A 61 -26.19 23.35 -19.26
C ALA A 61 -25.34 22.16 -18.79
N TRP A 62 -25.99 21.16 -18.18
CA TRP A 62 -25.32 19.97 -17.64
C TRP A 62 -24.46 19.23 -18.68
N LYS A 63 -24.87 19.24 -19.96
CA LYS A 63 -24.13 18.59 -21.05
C LYS A 63 -22.78 19.25 -21.31
N ASP A 64 -22.68 20.56 -21.13
CA ASP A 64 -21.45 21.31 -21.35
C ASP A 64 -20.49 21.05 -20.20
N VAL A 65 -20.99 21.08 -18.95
CA VAL A 65 -20.20 20.72 -17.76
C VAL A 65 -19.64 19.29 -17.86
N LEU A 66 -20.45 18.31 -18.25
CA LEU A 66 -19.99 16.93 -18.42
C LEU A 66 -18.97 16.79 -19.56
N ARG A 67 -19.15 17.52 -20.66
CA ARG A 67 -18.22 17.47 -21.80
C ARG A 67 -16.86 18.02 -21.42
N ASP A 68 -16.84 19.13 -20.70
CA ASP A 68 -15.61 19.78 -20.25
C ASP A 68 -14.90 18.91 -19.20
N PHE A 69 -15.64 18.38 -18.22
CA PHE A 69 -15.10 17.42 -17.26
C PHE A 69 -14.50 16.19 -17.96
N TRP A 70 -15.25 15.58 -18.90
CA TRP A 70 -14.79 14.37 -19.57
C TRP A 70 -13.54 14.61 -20.42
N LYS A 71 -13.46 15.76 -21.09
CA LYS A 71 -12.29 16.14 -21.88
C LYS A 71 -11.03 16.19 -21.00
N ASP A 72 -11.11 16.87 -19.87
CA ASP A 72 -9.98 17.01 -18.94
C ASP A 72 -9.63 15.67 -18.27
N PHE A 73 -10.64 14.93 -17.79
CA PHE A 73 -10.45 13.68 -17.08
C PHE A 73 -9.89 12.58 -17.99
N SER A 74 -10.42 12.44 -19.20
CA SER A 74 -9.92 11.47 -20.17
C SER A 74 -8.50 11.77 -20.61
N GLY A 75 -8.12 13.06 -20.71
CA GLY A 75 -6.74 13.49 -20.93
C GLY A 75 -5.81 13.02 -19.82
N ALA A 76 -6.14 13.33 -18.56
CA ALA A 76 -5.35 12.89 -17.41
C ALA A 76 -5.19 11.36 -17.34
N VAL A 77 -6.28 10.61 -17.62
CA VAL A 77 -6.22 9.14 -17.69
C VAL A 77 -5.32 8.65 -18.83
N ALA A 78 -5.31 9.33 -19.98
CA ALA A 78 -4.44 8.97 -21.09
C ALA A 78 -2.96 9.18 -20.73
N ASP A 79 -2.62 10.32 -20.12
CA ASP A 79 -1.25 10.63 -19.72
C ASP A 79 -0.69 9.60 -18.73
N ILE A 80 -1.53 9.16 -17.77
CA ILE A 80 -1.13 8.17 -16.75
C ILE A 80 -1.01 6.76 -17.34
N LYS A 81 -1.82 6.43 -18.35
CA LYS A 81 -1.74 5.12 -19.04
C LYS A 81 -0.43 4.93 -19.79
N GLU A 82 0.23 6.01 -20.19
CA GLU A 82 1.54 5.96 -20.84
C GLU A 82 2.69 5.70 -19.84
N LEU A 83 2.44 5.80 -18.53
CA LEU A 83 3.44 5.51 -17.51
C LEU A 83 3.70 4.02 -17.38
N ARG A 84 4.96 3.67 -17.15
CA ARG A 84 5.32 2.28 -16.84
C ARG A 84 4.94 1.99 -15.39
N VAL A 85 4.67 0.72 -15.11
CA VAL A 85 4.44 0.24 -13.74
C VAL A 85 5.62 0.59 -12.82
N THR A 86 6.85 0.62 -13.34
CA THR A 86 8.04 1.05 -12.58
C THR A 86 7.95 2.51 -12.14
N ASP A 87 7.53 3.41 -13.04
CA ASP A 87 7.45 4.84 -12.77
C ASP A 87 6.41 5.11 -11.68
N VAL A 88 5.28 4.40 -11.74
CA VAL A 88 4.24 4.43 -10.71
C VAL A 88 4.77 3.91 -9.38
N LEU A 89 5.53 2.81 -9.38
CA LEU A 89 6.08 2.24 -8.16
C LEU A 89 7.14 3.13 -7.51
N ASP A 90 7.97 3.80 -8.31
CA ASP A 90 8.98 4.71 -7.79
C ASP A 90 8.33 5.90 -7.10
N ALA A 91 7.32 6.52 -7.73
CA ALA A 91 6.54 7.59 -7.11
C ALA A 91 5.88 7.13 -5.79
N LEU A 92 5.24 5.97 -5.78
CA LEU A 92 4.61 5.42 -4.57
C LEU A 92 5.63 5.08 -3.47
N ASN A 93 6.83 4.63 -3.85
CA ASN A 93 7.91 4.29 -2.92
C ASN A 93 8.57 5.54 -2.30
N GLU A 94 8.46 6.69 -2.95
CA GLU A 94 8.82 8.00 -2.41
C GLU A 94 7.72 8.56 -1.50
N GLU A 95 6.48 8.62 -1.99
CA GLU A 95 5.34 9.17 -1.26
C GLU A 95 5.08 8.41 0.05
N LEU A 96 5.10 7.07 -0.02
CA LEU A 96 4.87 6.24 1.15
C LEU A 96 6.14 6.04 2.00
N ALA A 97 7.28 6.63 1.63
CA ALA A 97 8.54 6.37 2.32
C ALA A 97 8.48 6.60 3.85
N PRO A 98 7.87 7.69 4.36
CA PRO A 98 7.79 7.94 5.80
C PRO A 98 6.98 6.87 6.56
N LEU A 99 5.97 6.30 5.90
CA LEU A 99 5.10 5.27 6.46
C LEU A 99 5.72 3.87 6.34
N VAL A 100 6.42 3.62 5.24
CA VAL A 100 6.94 2.30 4.88
C VAL A 100 8.32 2.06 5.47
N PHE A 101 9.15 3.10 5.56
CA PHE A 101 10.50 3.06 6.11
C PHE A 101 10.59 4.04 7.30
N PRO A 102 9.91 3.74 8.43
CA PRO A 102 9.95 4.61 9.59
C PRO A 102 11.39 4.78 10.10
N ALA A 103 11.68 5.96 10.62
CA ALA A 103 12.98 6.26 11.21
C ALA A 103 13.34 5.23 12.28
N ARG A 104 14.59 4.75 12.26
CA ARG A 104 15.08 3.79 13.25
C ARG A 104 15.59 4.52 14.49
N GLU A 105 15.40 3.91 15.65
CA GLU A 105 15.89 4.43 16.93
C GLU A 105 17.43 4.53 16.97
N ASP A 106 18.12 3.67 16.21
CA ASP A 106 19.57 3.66 16.08
C ASP A 106 20.13 4.75 15.15
N GLY A 107 19.27 5.56 14.52
CA GLY A 107 19.66 6.60 13.56
C GLY A 107 20.20 6.07 12.23
N SER A 108 20.15 4.76 12.00
CA SER A 108 20.57 4.16 10.73
C SER A 108 19.54 4.41 9.63
N ASN A 109 19.99 4.33 8.36
CA ASN A 109 19.12 4.56 7.22
C ASN A 109 17.94 3.55 7.22
N PRO A 110 16.67 4.01 7.28
CA PRO A 110 15.49 3.15 7.34
C PRO A 110 15.34 2.20 6.15
N ARG A 111 15.95 2.53 5.01
CA ARG A 111 15.93 1.69 3.80
C ARG A 111 16.93 0.54 3.86
N ILE A 112 17.88 0.51 4.78
CA ILE A 112 18.83 -0.62 4.87
C ILE A 112 18.07 -1.87 5.32
N CYS A 113 18.25 -3.00 4.63
CA CYS A 113 17.63 -4.26 5.01
C CYS A 113 18.17 -4.76 6.37
N PRO A 114 17.31 -5.07 7.36
CA PRO A 114 17.76 -5.57 8.66
C PRO A 114 18.31 -7.01 8.59
N LYS A 115 17.93 -7.80 7.59
CA LYS A 115 18.39 -9.20 7.44
C LYS A 115 19.82 -9.30 6.92
N CYS A 116 20.19 -8.50 5.92
CA CYS A 116 21.51 -8.60 5.27
C CYS A 116 22.41 -7.38 5.47
N GLY A 117 21.90 -6.27 6.02
CA GLY A 117 22.66 -5.04 6.30
C GLY A 117 23.18 -4.28 5.08
N THR A 118 23.10 -4.85 3.88
CA THR A 118 23.74 -4.33 2.65
C THR A 118 22.74 -3.98 1.56
N GLY A 119 21.59 -4.66 1.51
CA GLY A 119 20.55 -4.40 0.53
C GLY A 119 19.63 -3.25 0.95
N ASN A 120 18.99 -2.61 -0.03
CA ASN A 120 17.97 -1.59 0.20
C ASN A 120 16.56 -2.17 0.12
N LEU A 121 15.66 -1.67 0.96
CA LEU A 121 14.25 -1.99 0.98
C LEU A 121 13.50 -1.08 0.01
N SER A 122 12.64 -1.68 -0.81
CA SER A 122 11.75 -0.97 -1.72
C SER A 122 10.34 -1.54 -1.69
N LEU A 123 9.35 -0.71 -1.99
CA LEU A 123 7.98 -1.13 -2.21
C LEU A 123 7.89 -1.90 -3.54
N LYS A 124 7.21 -3.04 -3.53
CA LYS A 124 7.00 -3.94 -4.67
C LYS A 124 5.55 -4.42 -4.68
N LEU A 125 5.07 -4.87 -5.84
CA LEU A 125 3.76 -5.49 -6.01
C LEU A 125 3.91 -7.00 -6.21
N GLY A 126 3.07 -7.77 -5.52
CA GLY A 126 2.98 -9.22 -5.67
C GLY A 126 1.54 -9.70 -5.75
N LYS A 127 1.36 -11.02 -5.88
CA LYS A 127 0.04 -11.66 -5.97
C LYS A 127 -0.87 -11.34 -4.77
N PHE A 128 -0.28 -11.15 -3.59
CA PHE A 128 -0.99 -10.89 -2.35
C PHE A 128 -1.05 -9.39 -2.00
N GLY A 129 -0.74 -8.51 -2.95
CA GLY A 129 -0.73 -7.06 -2.76
C GLY A 129 0.69 -6.49 -2.63
N ALA A 130 0.75 -5.26 -2.13
CA ALA A 130 2.01 -4.52 -1.98
C ALA A 130 2.82 -5.01 -0.78
N PHE A 131 4.13 -5.15 -0.97
CA PHE A 131 5.07 -5.59 0.05
C PHE A 131 6.39 -4.83 -0.07
N VAL A 132 7.14 -4.77 1.01
CA VAL A 132 8.51 -4.27 1.05
C VAL A 132 9.46 -5.44 0.84
N GLY A 133 10.40 -5.32 -0.09
CA GLY A 133 11.38 -6.36 -0.38
C GLY A 133 12.81 -5.83 -0.45
N CYS A 134 13.78 -6.69 -0.15
CA CYS A 134 15.20 -6.40 -0.32
C CYS A 134 15.60 -6.32 -1.81
N SER A 135 16.56 -5.46 -2.13
CA SER A 135 17.20 -5.37 -3.45
C SER A 135 18.11 -6.55 -3.76
N ASN A 136 18.68 -7.20 -2.75
CA ASN A 136 19.66 -8.28 -2.92
C ASN A 136 19.02 -9.66 -3.12
N TYR A 137 17.75 -9.74 -3.53
CA TYR A 137 17.15 -11.01 -3.93
C TYR A 137 17.88 -11.54 -5.18
N PRO A 138 18.24 -12.84 -5.27
CA PRO A 138 17.80 -13.96 -4.42
C PRO A 138 18.63 -14.19 -3.13
N GLU A 139 19.80 -13.58 -2.99
CA GLU A 139 20.70 -13.77 -1.82
C GLU A 139 20.08 -13.34 -0.49
N CYS A 140 19.14 -12.39 -0.52
CA CYS A 140 18.36 -11.98 0.64
C CYS A 140 16.86 -11.99 0.33
N SER A 141 16.14 -12.92 0.95
CA SER A 141 14.69 -13.16 0.81
C SER A 141 13.82 -12.32 1.74
N PHE A 142 14.36 -11.26 2.36
CA PHE A 142 13.60 -10.43 3.31
C PHE A 142 12.42 -9.75 2.60
N THR A 143 11.21 -10.00 3.10
CA THR A 143 9.98 -9.34 2.69
C THR A 143 9.11 -8.98 3.89
N ARG A 144 8.32 -7.91 3.79
CA ARG A 144 7.33 -7.49 4.80
C ARG A 144 6.09 -6.94 4.11
N GLN A 145 4.89 -7.33 4.55
CA GLN A 145 3.66 -6.80 3.96
C GLN A 145 3.42 -5.34 4.39
N LEU A 146 2.84 -4.54 3.50
CA LEU A 146 2.54 -3.13 3.78
C LEU A 146 1.49 -2.96 4.90
N GLY A 147 0.60 -3.94 5.10
CA GLY A 147 -0.45 -3.92 6.12
C GLY A 147 0.04 -4.06 7.56
N ASP A 148 1.23 -4.64 7.74
CA ASP A 148 1.82 -4.90 9.06
C ASP A 148 2.60 -3.70 9.61
N ALA A 149 2.58 -2.54 8.93
CA ALA A 149 3.26 -1.32 9.38
C ALA A 149 2.78 -0.80 10.76
N ALA A 150 1.68 -1.33 11.30
CA ALA A 150 1.24 -1.09 12.68
C ALA A 150 2.02 -1.91 13.75
N ASN A 151 2.90 -2.83 13.34
CA ASN A 151 3.81 -3.56 14.23
C ASN A 151 5.23 -3.57 13.63
N PRO A 152 6.09 -2.59 13.99
CA PRO A 152 7.51 -2.61 13.61
C PRO A 152 8.27 -3.83 14.18
N ASN A 153 7.71 -4.52 15.17
CA ASN A 153 8.21 -5.78 15.76
C ASN A 153 7.44 -7.03 15.29
N ALA A 154 6.56 -6.93 14.29
CA ALA A 154 6.07 -8.14 13.63
C ALA A 154 7.22 -8.68 12.78
N GLU A 155 8.02 -9.56 13.37
CA GLU A 155 8.78 -10.59 12.66
C GLU A 155 7.81 -11.48 11.88
N ASN A 156 7.19 -10.94 10.85
CA ASN A 156 6.62 -11.75 9.79
C ASN A 156 7.72 -11.94 8.76
N GLY A 157 8.69 -12.78 9.15
CA GLY A 157 9.65 -13.40 8.26
C GLY A 157 8.92 -14.27 7.24
N ASN A 158 8.28 -13.66 6.25
CA ASN A 158 7.82 -14.34 5.04
C ASN A 158 8.97 -14.47 4.03
N GLY A 159 10.13 -14.86 4.56
CA GLY A 159 11.39 -15.07 3.85
C GLY A 159 12.20 -16.24 4.39
N GLU A 160 11.59 -17.13 5.18
CA GLU A 160 12.16 -18.43 5.55
C GLU A 160 11.02 -19.45 5.74
N ASP A 161 10.64 -20.07 4.62
CA ASP A 161 9.98 -21.38 4.52
C ASP A 161 8.89 -21.71 5.57
N GLY A 162 8.03 -20.75 5.95
CA GLY A 162 6.99 -20.98 6.97
C GLY A 162 7.46 -21.69 8.24
N THR A 163 8.76 -21.60 8.58
CA THR A 163 9.44 -22.47 9.56
C THR A 163 9.58 -21.70 10.87
N LYS A 164 8.78 -22.07 11.87
CA LYS A 164 8.83 -21.53 13.23
C LYS A 164 9.46 -22.56 14.16
N VAL A 165 10.63 -22.26 14.73
CA VAL A 165 11.32 -23.14 15.69
C VAL A 165 10.52 -23.19 17.01
N LEU A 166 10.16 -24.40 17.46
CA LEU A 166 9.40 -24.63 18.70
C LEU A 166 10.31 -24.97 19.90
N GLY A 167 11.51 -25.47 19.64
CA GLY A 167 12.47 -25.87 20.67
C GLY A 167 13.39 -26.99 20.19
N LYS A 168 14.08 -27.65 21.13
CA LYS A 168 14.89 -28.85 20.85
C LYS A 168 14.21 -30.09 21.42
N ASP A 169 14.26 -31.19 20.67
CA ASP A 169 13.78 -32.48 21.14
C ASP A 169 14.62 -32.96 22.34
N PRO A 170 14.00 -33.33 23.47
CA PRO A 170 14.73 -33.70 24.69
C PRO A 170 15.51 -35.03 24.60
N TYR A 171 15.27 -35.85 23.56
CA TYR A 171 15.91 -37.14 23.35
C TYR A 171 16.95 -37.10 22.23
N THR A 172 16.70 -36.34 21.16
CA THR A 172 17.63 -36.26 20.01
C THR A 172 18.44 -34.96 19.97
N ALA A 173 18.06 -33.95 20.76
CA ALA A 173 18.62 -32.60 20.75
C ALA A 173 18.49 -31.87 19.39
N GLU A 174 17.71 -32.42 18.45
CA GLU A 174 17.43 -31.82 17.15
C GLU A 174 16.41 -30.67 17.30
N GLU A 175 16.46 -29.72 16.38
CA GLU A 175 15.54 -28.58 16.38
C GLU A 175 14.17 -29.01 15.86
N ILE A 176 13.13 -28.80 16.67
CA ILE A 176 11.74 -29.02 16.29
C ILE A 176 11.23 -27.76 15.61
N THR A 177 10.75 -27.89 14.38
CA THR A 177 10.28 -26.75 13.58
C THR A 177 8.86 -26.96 13.07
N LEU A 178 7.98 -25.99 13.32
CA LEU A 178 6.64 -25.92 12.73
C LEU A 178 6.75 -25.31 11.32
N ARG A 179 6.40 -26.08 10.28
CA ARG A 179 6.42 -25.65 8.88
C ARG A 179 5.02 -25.62 8.28
N SER A 180 4.80 -24.79 7.26
CA SER A 180 3.50 -24.71 6.56
C SER A 180 3.60 -25.25 5.14
N GLY A 181 2.96 -26.39 4.87
CA GLY A 181 2.95 -27.04 3.57
C GLY A 181 1.60 -26.91 2.84
N ARG A 182 1.54 -27.40 1.60
CA ARG A 182 0.32 -27.40 0.75
C ARG A 182 -0.89 -28.14 1.33
N PHE A 183 -0.69 -28.91 2.40
CA PHE A 183 -1.73 -29.69 3.10
C PHE A 183 -2.05 -29.15 4.50
N GLY A 184 -1.42 -28.06 4.94
CA GLY A 184 -1.56 -27.51 6.29
C GLY A 184 -0.23 -27.48 7.08
N PRO A 185 -0.26 -27.02 8.34
CA PRO A 185 0.91 -26.94 9.20
C PRO A 185 1.37 -28.34 9.64
N TYR A 186 2.69 -28.58 9.70
CA TYR A 186 3.32 -29.81 10.17
C TYR A 186 4.52 -29.50 11.07
N VAL A 187 4.90 -30.44 11.93
CA VAL A 187 6.01 -30.35 12.89
C VAL A 187 7.01 -31.45 12.60
#